data_AF-A0A7S2XAH2-F1
#
_entry.id   AF-A0A7S2XAH2-F1
#
_cell.length_a   1.000
_cell.length_b   1.000
_cell.length_c   1.000
_cell.angle_alpha   90.00
_cell.angle_beta   90.00
_cell.angle_gamma   90.00
#
_symmetry.space_group_name_H-M   'P 1'
#
loop_
_entity.id
_entity.type
_entity.pdbx_description
1 polymer ?
#
loop_
_entity_poly.entity_id
_entity_poly.type
_entity_poly.pdbx_seq_one_letter_code
_entity_poly.pdbx_strand_id
1 'polypeptide(L)'
;GGVTFELLVNAAPVTDKDLREAPGLLAALSMGVRVVFDHEMPGSKLVEYCKANGVHHISGYDMYYPQMYAQWAYFLEGDGVDPKEVPSLIQQAENNMKKSSL
;
A
#
# COMPACT_ATOMS: atom_id res chain seq x y z
N GLY A 1 32.31 4.89 3.70
CA GLY A 1 31.16 4.36 4.45
C GLY A 1 30.04 4.15 3.47
N GLY A 2 29.51 2.93 3.36
CA GLY A 2 28.35 2.65 2.51
C GLY A 2 27.09 3.23 3.15
N VAL A 3 26.19 3.77 2.33
CA VAL A 3 24.88 4.22 2.82
C VAL A 3 24.03 2.96 3.02
N THR A 4 23.59 2.72 4.25
CA THR A 4 22.61 1.67 4.57
C THR A 4 21.27 2.35 4.81
N PHE A 5 20.22 1.89 4.13
CA PHE A 5 18.87 2.41 4.33
C PHE A 5 18.02 1.34 5.02
N GLU A 6 17.37 1.71 6.12
CA GLU A 6 16.52 0.76 6.86
C GLU A 6 15.13 0.60 6.24
N LEU A 7 14.64 1.66 5.59
CA LEU A 7 13.33 1.74 4.96
C LEU A 7 13.45 2.18 3.50
N LEU A 8 12.81 1.45 2.60
CA LEU A 8 12.58 1.83 1.21
C LEU A 8 11.09 2.07 1.01
N VAL A 9 10.73 3.19 0.37
CA VAL A 9 9.35 3.51 0.02
C VAL A 9 9.21 3.42 -1.51
N ASN A 10 8.43 2.46 -2.00
CA ASN A 10 8.06 2.37 -3.40
C ASN A 10 6.77 3.17 -3.63
N ALA A 11 6.86 4.21 -4.46
CA ALA A 11 5.70 4.97 -4.94
C ALA A 11 5.63 5.00 -6.47
N ALA A 12 6.40 4.13 -7.14
CA ALA A 12 6.37 4.00 -8.59
C ALA A 12 5.30 2.98 -9.02
N PRO A 13 4.67 3.14 -10.20
CA PRO A 13 3.71 2.17 -10.73
C PRO A 13 4.47 0.98 -11.35
N VAL A 14 4.95 0.07 -10.51
CA VAL A 14 5.68 -1.16 -10.88
C VAL A 14 4.79 -2.39 -10.68
N THR A 15 3.55 -2.29 -11.16
CA THR A 15 2.40 -3.14 -10.83
C THR A 15 2.54 -4.64 -11.04
N ASP A 16 3.51 -5.09 -11.83
CA ASP A 16 3.80 -6.51 -12.10
C ASP A 16 5.06 -6.70 -12.95
N LYS A 17 5.82 -5.62 -13.14
CA LYS A 17 7.01 -5.63 -13.98
C LYS A 17 8.16 -6.26 -13.23
N ASP A 18 9.10 -6.81 -13.98
CA ASP A 18 10.32 -7.31 -13.39
C ASP A 18 11.01 -6.17 -12.63
N LEU A 19 11.45 -6.40 -11.39
CA LEU A 19 12.09 -5.38 -10.56
C LEU A 19 13.34 -4.77 -11.22
N ARG A 20 13.95 -5.48 -12.19
CA ARG A 20 15.05 -4.99 -13.03
C ARG A 20 14.64 -3.86 -13.97
N GLU A 21 13.35 -3.74 -14.29
CA GLU A 21 12.81 -2.69 -15.14
C GLU A 21 12.63 -1.36 -14.40
N ALA A 22 12.63 -1.37 -13.06
CA ALA A 22 12.62 -0.16 -12.25
C ALA A 22 14.05 0.37 -12.03
N PRO A 23 14.41 1.53 -12.62
CA PRO A 23 15.75 2.07 -12.48
C PRO A 23 16.09 2.30 -11.00
N GLY A 24 17.19 1.69 -10.55
CA GLY A 24 17.71 1.86 -9.19
C GLY A 24 16.98 1.07 -8.09
N LEU A 25 15.81 0.48 -8.34
CA LEU A 25 15.05 -0.25 -7.32
C LEU A 25 15.80 -1.48 -6.82
N LEU A 26 16.25 -2.35 -7.73
CA LEU A 26 16.98 -3.57 -7.35
C LEU A 26 18.33 -3.26 -6.67
N ALA A 27 18.99 -2.18 -7.09
CA ALA A 27 20.23 -1.72 -6.47
C ALA A 27 19.97 -1.20 -5.05
N ALA A 28 18.88 -0.45 -4.83
CA ALA A 28 18.51 0.02 -3.49
C ALA A 28 18.11 -1.15 -2.57
N LEU A 29 17.35 -2.12 -3.08
CA LEU A 29 16.95 -3.31 -2.33
C LEU A 29 18.18 -4.16 -1.89
N SER A 30 19.23 -4.23 -2.71
CA SER A 30 20.44 -4.98 -2.39
C SER A 30 21.38 -4.29 -1.39
N MET A 31 21.10 -3.05 -0.99
CA MET A 31 21.89 -2.28 0.00
C MET A 31 21.57 -2.62 1.46
N GLY A 32 20.85 -3.72 1.72
CA GLY A 32 20.55 -4.19 3.08
C GLY A 32 19.30 -3.57 3.71
N VAL A 33 18.27 -3.33 2.91
CA VAL A 33 16.97 -2.81 3.38
C VAL A 33 16.29 -3.80 4.33
N ARG A 34 15.70 -3.30 5.42
CA ARG A 34 14.99 -4.13 6.41
C ARG A 34 13.48 -4.06 6.22
N VAL A 35 12.98 -2.91 5.76
CA VAL A 35 11.56 -2.66 5.54
C VAL A 35 11.34 -2.03 4.17
N VAL A 36 10.35 -2.54 3.45
CA VAL A 36 9.84 -1.96 2.21
C VAL A 36 8.38 -1.57 2.46
N PHE A 37 8.07 -0.30 2.25
CA PHE A 37 6.70 0.17 2.17
C PHE A 37 6.33 0.38 0.72
N ASP A 38 5.36 -0.40 0.24
CA ASP A 38 4.91 -0.37 -1.14
C ASP A 38 3.58 0.35 -1.23
N HIS A 39 3.51 1.52 -1.88
CA HIS A 39 2.26 2.25 -2.10
C HIS A 39 1.33 1.56 -3.11
N GLU A 40 1.81 0.52 -3.78
CA GLU A 40 1.11 -0.13 -4.87
C GLU A 40 -0.01 -1.08 -4.41
N MET A 41 -1.07 -1.15 -5.24
CA MET A 41 -2.19 -2.07 -5.04
C MET A 41 -2.83 -2.44 -6.40
N PRO A 42 -3.00 -3.73 -6.74
CA PRO A 42 -2.24 -4.90 -6.28
C PRO A 42 -0.91 -5.06 -7.05
N GLY A 43 0.11 -5.64 -6.40
CA GLY A 43 1.37 -6.02 -7.04
C GLY A 43 2.01 -7.23 -6.36
N SER A 44 2.57 -8.18 -7.11
CA SER A 44 3.13 -9.44 -6.54
C SER A 44 4.66 -9.47 -6.46
N LYS A 45 5.35 -8.75 -7.35
CA LYS A 45 6.81 -8.91 -7.55
C LYS A 45 7.66 -8.39 -6.41
N LEU A 46 7.32 -7.23 -5.86
CA LEU A 46 8.05 -6.65 -4.74
C LEU A 46 7.81 -7.45 -3.45
N VAL A 47 6.59 -7.95 -3.25
CA VAL A 47 6.21 -8.87 -2.16
C VAL A 47 7.05 -10.16 -2.23
N GLU A 48 7.12 -10.79 -3.41
CA GLU A 48 7.90 -12.00 -3.65
C GLU A 48 9.38 -11.79 -3.32
N TYR A 49 9.97 -10.69 -3.77
CA TYR A 49 11.35 -10.33 -3.46
C TYR A 49 11.57 -10.14 -1.96
N CYS A 50 10.70 -9.37 -1.29
CA CYS A 50 10.84 -9.09 0.13
C CYS A 50 10.79 -10.38 0.95
N LYS A 51 9.85 -11.28 0.62
CA LYS A 51 9.73 -12.60 1.25
C LYS A 51 10.98 -13.45 1.04
N ALA A 52 11.53 -13.49 -0.17
CA ALA A 52 12.72 -14.28 -0.50
C ALA A 52 13.99 -13.79 0.23
N ASN A 53 14.06 -12.50 0.56
CA ASN A 53 15.25 -11.86 1.14
C ASN A 53 15.10 -11.53 2.64
N GLY A 54 14.00 -11.95 3.28
CA GLY A 54 13.76 -11.66 4.70
C GLY A 54 13.53 -10.18 5.01
N VAL A 55 13.04 -9.42 4.03
CA VAL A 55 12.69 -8.00 4.16
C VAL A 55 11.23 -7.89 4.58
N HIS A 56 10.94 -7.06 5.58
CA HIS A 56 9.55 -6.81 6.01
C HIS A 56 8.83 -5.96 4.96
N HIS A 57 7.66 -6.42 4.51
CA HIS A 57 6.87 -5.74 3.50
C HIS A 57 5.59 -5.16 4.12
N ILE A 58 5.38 -3.85 3.94
CA ILE A 58 4.16 -3.14 4.30
C ILE A 58 3.39 -2.88 3.00
N SER A 59 2.15 -3.38 2.91
CA SER A 59 1.37 -3.27 1.68
C SER A 59 0.70 -1.91 1.54
N GLY A 60 0.41 -1.51 0.30
CA GLY A 60 -0.32 -0.28 0.01
C GLY A 60 -1.72 -0.32 0.60
N TYR A 61 -2.31 -1.50 0.70
CA TYR A 61 -3.62 -1.74 1.33
C TYR A 61 -3.63 -1.31 2.80
N ASP A 62 -2.53 -1.54 3.53
CA ASP A 62 -2.41 -1.18 4.95
C ASP A 62 -2.42 0.35 5.17
N MET A 63 -2.03 1.13 4.15
CA MET A 63 -2.11 2.60 4.14
C MET A 63 -3.42 3.10 3.53
N TYR A 64 -3.91 2.46 2.48
CA TYR A 64 -5.01 2.94 1.66
C TYR A 64 -6.28 3.14 2.45
N TYR A 65 -6.69 2.15 3.26
CA TYR A 65 -7.91 2.24 4.05
C TYR A 65 -7.86 3.37 5.09
N PRO A 66 -6.81 3.51 5.92
CA PRO A 66 -6.65 4.67 6.79
C PRO A 66 -6.72 6.02 6.06
N GLN A 67 -6.06 6.16 4.90
CA GLN A 67 -6.11 7.40 4.11
C GLN A 67 -7.51 7.68 3.59
N MET A 68 -8.16 6.66 3.03
CA MET A 68 -9.52 6.76 2.52
C MET A 68 -10.50 7.13 3.65
N TYR A 69 -10.39 6.53 4.84
CA TYR A 69 -11.22 6.89 5.99
C TYR A 69 -11.05 8.35 6.39
N ALA A 70 -9.81 8.85 6.44
CA ALA A 70 -9.55 10.25 6.74
C ALA A 70 -10.13 11.20 5.67
N GLN A 71 -10.00 10.86 4.39
CA GLN A 71 -10.55 11.65 3.29
C GLN A 71 -12.08 11.71 3.33
N TRP A 72 -12.75 10.57 3.53
CA TRP A 72 -14.21 10.52 3.62
C TRP A 72 -14.74 11.20 4.88
N ALA A 73 -14.07 11.05 6.01
CA ALA A 73 -14.41 11.79 7.23
C ALA A 73 -14.36 13.30 7.00
N TYR A 74 -13.36 13.78 6.25
CA TYR A 74 -13.27 15.19 5.87
C TYR A 74 -14.37 15.61 4.88
N PHE A 75 -14.66 14.80 3.85
CA PHE A 75 -15.69 15.13 2.87
C PHE A 75 -17.11 15.14 3.42
N LEU A 76 -17.38 14.31 4.43
CA LEU A 76 -18.69 14.20 5.07
C LEU A 76 -18.82 15.10 6.30
N GLU A 77 -17.79 15.90 6.60
CA GLU A 77 -17.83 16.88 7.67
C GLU A 77 -18.91 17.93 7.37
N GLY A 78 -19.94 17.97 8.21
CA GLY A 78 -21.10 18.86 8.04
C GLY A 78 -22.32 18.22 7.38
N ASP A 79 -22.20 17.01 6.84
CA ASP A 79 -23.32 16.25 6.24
C ASP A 79 -24.06 15.35 7.26
N GLY A 80 -23.74 15.49 8.55
CA GLY A 80 -24.39 14.75 9.64
C GLY A 80 -23.90 13.32 9.85
N VAL A 81 -22.76 12.94 9.25
CA VAL A 81 -22.10 11.64 9.46
C VAL A 81 -21.05 11.77 10.56
N ASP A 82 -21.06 10.88 11.56
CA ASP A 82 -19.97 10.82 12.55
C ASP A 82 -18.71 10.23 11.87
N PRO A 83 -17.55 10.89 11.91
CA PRO A 83 -16.29 10.36 11.39
C PRO A 83 -15.96 8.93 11.84
N LYS A 84 -16.42 8.50 13.03
CA LYS A 84 -16.24 7.14 13.54
C LYS A 84 -17.06 6.09 12.79
N GLU A 85 -18.12 6.49 12.09
CA GLU A 85 -18.96 5.61 11.29
C GLU A 85 -18.38 5.32 9.91
N VAL A 86 -17.50 6.19 9.41
CA VAL A 86 -16.91 6.12 8.06
C VAL A 86 -16.30 4.74 7.74
N PRO A 87 -15.47 4.11 8.59
CA PRO A 87 -14.94 2.78 8.28
C PRO A 87 -16.04 1.74 8.05
N SER A 88 -17.10 1.78 8.86
CA SER A 88 -18.22 0.83 8.74
C SER A 88 -19.06 1.08 7.48
N LEU A 89 -19.27 2.35 7.11
CA LEU A 89 -20.04 2.74 5.93
C LEU A 89 -19.32 2.33 4.63
N ILE A 90 -18.00 2.53 4.57
CA ILE A 90 -17.21 2.08 3.42
C ILE A 90 -17.25 0.55 3.30
N GLN A 91 -17.10 -0.18 4.40
CA GLN A 91 -17.17 -1.64 4.38
C GLN A 91 -18.56 -2.16 3.95
N GLN A 92 -19.63 -1.48 4.34
CA GLN A 92 -20.98 -1.78 3.84
C GLN A 92 -21.10 -1.55 2.33
N ALA A 93 -20.57 -0.44 1.81
CA ALA A 93 -20.58 -0.12 0.38
C ALA A 93 -19.84 -1.19 -0.44
N GLU A 94 -18.65 -1.61 -0.01
CA GLU A 94 -17.89 -2.69 -0.66
C GLU A 94 -18.65 -4.01 -0.68
N ASN A 95 -19.28 -4.38 0.45
CA ASN A 95 -20.05 -5.62 0.54
C ASN A 95 -21.30 -5.60 -0.35
N ASN A 96 -21.95 -4.44 -0.48
CA ASN A 96 -23.10 -4.27 -1.37
C ASN A 96 -22.70 -4.38 -2.84
N MET A 97 -21.56 -3.80 -3.25
CA MET A 97 -21.04 -3.95 -4.62
C MET A 97 -20.74 -5.42 -4.97
N LYS A 98 -20.15 -6.18 -4.04
CA LYS A 98 -19.88 -7.62 -4.24
C LYS A 98 -21.16 -8.43 -4.44
N LYS A 99 -22.22 -8.11 -3.70
CA LYS A 99 -23.53 -8.78 -3.82
C LYS A 99 -24.26 -8.45 -5.12
N SER A 100 -24.09 -7.23 -5.65
CA SER A 100 -24.70 -6.81 -6.92
C SER A 100 -23.96 -7.36 -8.16
N SER A 101 -22.79 -7.99 -7.97
CA SER A 101 -21.97 -8.56 -9.05
C SER A 101 -22.09 -10.08 -9.18
N LEU A 102 -22.99 -10.70 -8.42
CA LEU A 102 -23.35 -12.13 -8.43
C LEU A 102 -24.78 -12.31 -8.92
#